data_AF-X5QXC5-F1
#
_entry.id   AF-X5QXC5-F1
#
_cell.length_a   1.000
_cell.length_b   1.000
_cell.length_c   1.000
_cell.angle_alpha   90.00
_cell.angle_beta   90.00
_cell.angle_gamma   90.00
#
_symmetry.space_group_name_H-M   'P 1'
#
loop_
_entity.id
_entity.type
_entity.pdbx_description
1 polymer ?
#
loop_
_entity_poly.entity_id
_entity_poly.type
_entity_poly.pdbx_seq_one_letter_code
_entity_poly.pdbx_strand_id
1 'polypeptide(L)'
;MASFWKSPAEIYEITLDNAGDSEGKRAKANIYECEREIQHLTADWDHSERMRLKHYPDLSDEDRAYIAAERETFEVRVANLRQRIENARAGVFQLMMANAVKGSWFAVGHRAAEKGEEVIPCRYWPFLTLDMTNDAAKGEQGEYRAIRCAFWKDVPADNPLRATVLQANRQPTHTVGPKERIPTRRSSRAVQTRGPKPAVTERVKDAMRVFGVDNIKGMKQIAMAEQFGASRETCVKALQELLSEF
;
A
#
# COMPACT_ATOMS: atom_id res chain seq x y z
N MET A 1 5.34 -1.40 35.84
CA MET A 1 4.21 -1.99 35.10
C MET A 1 4.57 -1.98 33.63
N ALA A 2 4.31 -3.06 32.89
CA ALA A 2 4.55 -3.08 31.44
C ALA A 2 3.61 -2.08 30.76
N SER A 3 4.11 -1.34 29.77
CA SER A 3 3.28 -0.46 28.95
C SER A 3 2.29 -1.31 28.14
N PHE A 4 1.01 -0.94 28.10
CA PHE A 4 0.03 -1.59 27.21
C PHE A 4 0.14 -1.10 25.76
N TRP A 5 0.86 0.00 25.54
CA TRP A 5 1.15 0.55 24.21
C TRP A 5 2.07 -0.36 23.42
N LYS A 6 1.79 -0.43 22.13
CA LYS A 6 2.45 -1.25 21.13
C LYS A 6 2.69 -0.40 19.88
N SER A 7 3.76 -0.68 19.15
CA SER A 7 3.92 -0.16 17.80
C SER A 7 2.93 -0.84 16.83
N PRO A 8 2.66 -0.24 15.67
CA PRO A 8 1.97 -0.92 14.56
C PRO A 8 2.58 -2.28 14.22
N ALA A 9 3.92 -2.39 14.21
CA ALA A 9 4.62 -3.64 13.96
C ALA A 9 4.35 -4.70 15.05
N GLU A 10 4.31 -4.30 16.32
CA GLU A 10 3.96 -5.23 17.41
C GLU A 10 2.49 -5.70 17.31
N ILE A 11 1.55 -4.84 16.89
CA ILE A 11 0.18 -5.28 16.62
C ILE A 11 0.14 -6.27 15.46
N TYR A 12 0.94 -6.05 14.41
CA TYR A 12 1.04 -6.96 13.27
C TYR A 12 1.58 -8.33 13.71
N GLU A 13 2.70 -8.38 14.44
CA GLU A 13 3.29 -9.62 14.96
C GLU A 13 2.32 -10.34 15.91
N ILE A 14 1.65 -9.60 16.78
CA ILE A 14 0.64 -10.18 17.67
C ILE A 14 -0.57 -10.66 16.86
N THR A 15 -0.95 -10.02 15.76
CA THR A 15 -2.03 -10.50 14.89
C THR A 15 -1.61 -11.78 14.16
N LEU A 16 -0.35 -11.86 13.74
CA LEU A 16 0.27 -13.05 13.16
C LEU A 16 0.28 -14.22 14.17
N ASP A 17 0.55 -13.94 15.44
CA ASP A 17 0.63 -14.93 16.52
C ASP A 17 -0.72 -15.32 17.14
N ASN A 18 -1.61 -14.35 17.38
CA ASN A 18 -2.89 -14.49 18.07
C ASN A 18 -4.08 -14.75 17.14
N ALA A 19 -3.86 -15.04 15.86
CA ALA A 19 -4.89 -15.69 15.08
C ALA A 19 -5.18 -17.06 15.70
N GLY A 20 -6.07 -17.09 16.68
CA GLY A 20 -6.70 -18.31 17.20
C GLY A 20 -7.45 -19.05 16.09
N ASP A 21 -7.76 -18.34 15.00
CA ASP A 21 -8.32 -18.86 13.77
C ASP A 21 -7.21 -19.51 12.94
N SER A 22 -7.54 -20.62 12.28
CA SER A 22 -6.60 -21.40 11.46
C SER A 22 -5.81 -20.57 10.42
N GLU A 23 -6.25 -19.35 10.11
CA GLU A 23 -5.73 -18.48 9.06
C GLU A 23 -4.38 -17.82 9.39
N GLY A 24 -4.20 -17.18 10.55
CA GLY A 24 -2.89 -16.55 10.85
C GLY A 24 -1.81 -17.57 11.22
N LYS A 25 -2.17 -18.70 11.85
CA LYS A 25 -1.26 -19.85 11.99
C LYS A 25 -0.82 -20.39 10.64
N ARG A 26 -1.73 -20.52 9.67
CA ARG A 26 -1.40 -20.90 8.29
C ARG A 26 -0.53 -19.86 7.62
N ALA A 27 -0.79 -18.57 7.80
CA ALA A 27 0.02 -17.50 7.22
C ALA A 27 1.45 -17.52 7.77
N LYS A 28 1.62 -17.61 9.10
CA LYS A 28 2.94 -17.71 9.75
C LYS A 28 3.71 -18.95 9.29
N ALA A 29 3.05 -20.11 9.26
CA ALA A 29 3.67 -21.35 8.79
C ALA A 29 4.09 -21.24 7.31
N ASN A 30 3.23 -20.70 6.45
CA ASN A 30 3.50 -20.52 5.02
C ASN A 30 4.67 -19.55 4.78
N ILE A 31 4.73 -18.43 5.52
CA ILE A 31 5.86 -17.49 5.45
C ILE A 31 7.15 -18.20 5.85
N TYR A 32 7.17 -18.86 7.01
CA TYR A 32 8.34 -19.58 7.50
C TYR A 32 8.81 -20.68 6.53
N GLU A 33 7.89 -21.49 5.99
CA GLU A 33 8.21 -22.54 5.03
C GLU A 33 8.78 -21.97 3.73
N CYS A 34 8.20 -20.89 3.20
CA CYS A 34 8.71 -20.24 1.99
C CYS A 34 10.08 -19.61 2.21
N GLU A 35 10.30 -18.93 3.35
CA GLU A 35 11.60 -18.34 3.69
C GLU A 35 12.69 -19.41 3.82
N ARG A 36 12.38 -20.53 4.49
CA ARG A 36 13.27 -21.68 4.62
C ARG A 36 13.58 -22.31 3.26
N GLU A 37 12.58 -22.44 2.39
CA GLU A 37 12.76 -22.99 1.04
C GLU A 37 13.62 -22.06 0.17
N ILE A 38 13.40 -20.74 0.21
CA ILE A 38 14.26 -19.77 -0.49
C ILE A 38 15.71 -19.88 0.00
N GLN A 39 15.92 -20.00 1.32
CA GLN A 39 17.25 -20.15 1.89
C GLN A 39 17.95 -21.41 1.37
N HIS A 40 17.23 -22.55 1.35
CA HIS A 40 17.77 -23.81 0.85
C HIS A 40 18.10 -23.74 -0.64
N LEU A 41 17.18 -23.25 -1.46
CA LEU A 41 17.37 -23.08 -2.90
C LEU A 41 18.56 -22.17 -3.23
N THR A 42 18.70 -21.08 -2.48
CA THR A 42 19.82 -20.14 -2.66
C THR A 42 21.15 -20.81 -2.29
N ALA A 43 21.20 -21.54 -1.18
CA ALA A 43 22.40 -22.27 -0.77
C ALA A 43 22.79 -23.36 -1.79
N ASP A 44 21.82 -24.10 -2.33
CA ASP A 44 22.04 -25.11 -3.36
C ASP A 44 22.56 -24.49 -4.66
N TRP A 45 21.97 -23.36 -5.07
CA TRP A 45 22.41 -22.60 -6.23
C TRP A 45 23.86 -22.11 -6.06
N ASP A 46 24.16 -21.45 -4.95
CA ASP A 46 25.50 -20.93 -4.63
C ASP A 46 26.54 -22.05 -4.52
N HIS A 47 26.15 -23.23 -4.01
CA HIS A 47 27.02 -24.39 -4.00
C HIS A 47 27.30 -24.91 -5.42
N SER A 48 26.24 -25.05 -6.22
CA SER A 48 26.34 -25.52 -7.61
C SER A 48 27.18 -24.57 -8.46
N GLU A 49 27.00 -23.26 -8.32
CA GLU A 49 27.78 -22.23 -9.01
C GLU A 49 29.26 -22.28 -8.63
N ARG A 50 29.58 -22.40 -7.33
CA ARG A 50 30.96 -22.60 -6.86
C ARG A 50 31.60 -23.86 -7.42
N MET A 51 30.86 -24.97 -7.47
CA MET A 51 31.36 -26.22 -8.02
C MET A 51 31.61 -26.12 -9.54
N ARG A 52 30.74 -25.43 -10.27
CA ARG A 52 30.93 -25.18 -11.71
C ARG A 52 32.19 -24.37 -11.98
N LEU A 53 32.37 -23.25 -11.27
CA LEU A 53 33.56 -22.39 -11.41
C LEU A 53 34.86 -23.13 -11.07
N LYS A 54 34.81 -24.08 -10.13
CA LYS A 54 35.98 -24.86 -9.73
C LYS A 54 36.33 -25.97 -10.72
N HIS A 55 35.34 -26.66 -11.27
CA HIS A 55 35.56 -27.89 -12.05
C HIS A 55 35.50 -27.66 -13.56
N TYR A 56 34.86 -26.58 -14.02
CA TYR A 56 34.66 -26.27 -15.43
C TYR A 56 34.98 -24.78 -15.69
N PRO A 57 36.26 -24.39 -15.61
CA PRO A 57 36.66 -23.00 -15.86
C PRO A 57 36.40 -22.57 -17.32
N ASP A 58 36.48 -23.51 -18.25
CA ASP A 58 36.26 -23.29 -19.69
C ASP A 58 34.93 -23.91 -20.14
N LEU A 59 33.83 -23.24 -19.82
CA LEU A 59 32.49 -23.67 -20.25
C LEU A 59 32.34 -23.51 -21.77
N SER A 60 31.71 -24.49 -22.42
CA SER A 60 31.27 -24.35 -23.81
C SER A 60 30.07 -23.38 -23.91
N ASP A 61 29.72 -22.95 -25.12
CA ASP A 61 28.50 -22.15 -25.33
C ASP A 61 27.23 -22.93 -24.97
N GLU A 62 27.22 -24.25 -25.21
CA GLU A 62 26.11 -25.13 -24.84
C GLU A 62 25.96 -25.22 -23.32
N ASP A 63 27.07 -25.39 -22.58
CA ASP A 63 27.03 -25.42 -21.11
C ASP A 63 26.60 -24.08 -20.52
N ARG A 64 27.05 -22.96 -21.10
CA ARG A 64 26.61 -21.61 -20.72
C ARG A 64 25.10 -21.44 -20.92
N ALA A 65 24.57 -21.89 -22.05
CA ALA A 65 23.14 -21.82 -22.34
C ALA A 65 22.33 -22.70 -21.37
N TYR A 66 22.81 -23.90 -21.06
CA TYR A 66 22.20 -24.78 -20.06
C TYR A 66 22.16 -24.13 -18.66
N ILE A 67 23.28 -23.57 -18.19
CA ILE A 67 23.36 -22.89 -16.88
C ILE A 67 22.43 -21.67 -16.84
N ALA A 68 22.32 -20.91 -17.94
CA ALA A 68 21.40 -19.78 -18.03
C ALA A 68 19.94 -20.22 -17.88
N ALA A 69 19.54 -21.33 -18.52
CA ALA A 69 18.19 -21.88 -18.37
C ALA A 69 17.90 -22.40 -16.95
N GLU A 70 18.88 -23.02 -16.30
CA GLU A 70 18.75 -23.42 -14.88
C GLU A 70 18.61 -22.20 -13.97
N ARG A 71 19.37 -21.13 -14.24
CA ARG A 71 19.29 -19.87 -13.49
C ARG A 71 17.89 -19.25 -13.61
N GLU A 72 17.35 -19.20 -14.82
CA GLU A 72 15.99 -18.70 -15.05
C GLU A 72 14.97 -19.51 -14.23
N THR A 73 15.10 -20.85 -14.23
CA THR A 73 14.23 -21.73 -13.45
C THR A 73 14.32 -21.46 -11.94
N PHE A 74 15.54 -21.27 -11.43
CA PHE A 74 15.78 -20.90 -10.03
C PHE A 74 15.15 -19.55 -9.69
N GLU A 75 15.38 -18.52 -10.52
CA GLU A 75 14.86 -17.16 -10.31
C GLU A 75 13.33 -17.15 -10.31
N VAL A 76 12.69 -17.86 -11.24
CA VAL A 76 11.23 -18.03 -11.29
C VAL A 76 10.71 -18.71 -10.01
N ARG A 77 11.37 -19.77 -9.54
CA ARG A 77 10.96 -20.47 -8.31
C ARG A 77 11.07 -19.58 -7.08
N VAL A 78 12.17 -18.84 -6.91
CA VAL A 78 12.36 -17.88 -5.81
C VAL A 78 11.33 -16.75 -5.89
N ALA A 79 11.05 -16.22 -7.09
CA ALA A 79 10.04 -15.18 -7.28
C ALA A 79 8.65 -15.66 -6.86
N ASN A 80 8.26 -16.89 -7.21
CA ASN A 80 6.98 -17.47 -6.80
C ASN A 80 6.87 -17.63 -5.28
N LEU A 81 7.94 -18.06 -4.60
CA LEU A 81 7.96 -18.15 -3.14
C LEU A 81 7.87 -16.77 -2.48
N ARG A 82 8.58 -15.76 -3.00
CA ARG A 82 8.48 -14.38 -2.53
C ARG A 82 7.06 -13.84 -2.69
N GLN A 83 6.41 -14.08 -3.84
CA GLN A 83 5.03 -13.66 -4.05
C GLN A 83 4.07 -14.32 -3.05
N ARG A 84 4.28 -15.60 -2.70
CA ARG A 84 3.49 -16.28 -1.66
C ARG A 84 3.67 -15.64 -0.28
N ILE A 85 4.90 -15.28 0.09
CA ILE A 85 5.18 -14.56 1.34
C ILE A 85 4.44 -13.23 1.35
N GLU A 86 4.56 -12.43 0.29
CA GLU A 86 3.90 -11.13 0.21
C GLU A 86 2.37 -11.24 0.26
N ASN A 87 1.78 -12.23 -0.41
CA ASN A 87 0.34 -12.50 -0.32
C ASN A 87 -0.08 -12.87 1.12
N ALA A 88 0.71 -13.70 1.81
CA ALA A 88 0.42 -14.06 3.20
C ALA A 88 0.51 -12.85 4.13
N ARG A 89 1.57 -12.02 3.99
CA ARG A 89 1.74 -10.78 4.74
C ARG A 89 0.59 -9.79 4.49
N ALA A 90 0.19 -9.62 3.24
CA ALA A 90 -0.95 -8.79 2.87
C ALA A 90 -2.26 -9.28 3.53
N GLY A 91 -2.49 -10.59 3.59
CA GLY A 91 -3.65 -11.17 4.27
C GLY A 91 -3.66 -10.87 5.78
N VAL A 92 -2.51 -11.03 6.45
CA VAL A 92 -2.35 -10.69 7.88
C VAL A 92 -2.58 -9.20 8.12
N PHE A 93 -2.05 -8.35 7.25
CA PHE A 93 -2.26 -6.91 7.32
C PHE A 93 -3.74 -6.55 7.15
N GLN A 94 -4.44 -7.15 6.19
CA GLN A 94 -5.88 -6.95 6.01
C GLN A 94 -6.68 -7.40 7.25
N LEU A 95 -6.32 -8.52 7.85
CA LEU A 95 -6.92 -9.00 9.10
C LEU A 95 -6.68 -8.02 10.25
N MET A 96 -5.46 -7.53 10.39
CA MET A 96 -5.11 -6.49 11.38
C MET A 96 -5.97 -5.25 11.19
N MET A 97 -6.10 -4.74 9.96
CA MET A 97 -6.94 -3.58 9.66
C MET A 97 -8.43 -3.84 9.93
N ALA A 98 -8.94 -5.02 9.58
CA ALA A 98 -10.32 -5.42 9.89
C ALA A 98 -10.58 -5.49 11.40
N ASN A 99 -9.60 -5.95 12.19
CA ASN A 99 -9.67 -5.95 13.65
C ASN A 99 -9.71 -4.52 14.22
N ALA A 100 -9.03 -3.57 13.59
CA ALA A 100 -9.08 -2.14 13.95
C ALA A 100 -10.48 -1.56 13.71
N VAL A 101 -11.10 -1.89 12.57
CA VAL A 101 -12.48 -1.48 12.22
C VAL A 101 -13.49 -2.04 13.22
N LYS A 102 -13.30 -3.28 13.67
CA LYS A 102 -14.13 -3.91 14.71
C LYS A 102 -13.86 -3.36 16.13
N GLY A 103 -12.84 -2.52 16.31
CA GLY A 103 -12.44 -1.99 17.62
C GLY A 103 -11.73 -3.01 18.52
N SER A 104 -11.17 -4.08 17.95
CA SER A 104 -10.37 -5.06 18.72
C SER A 104 -9.05 -4.45 19.22
N TRP A 105 -8.51 -3.52 18.45
CA TRP A 105 -7.44 -2.62 18.84
C TRP A 105 -7.74 -1.21 18.34
N PHE A 106 -7.07 -0.22 18.92
CA PHE A 106 -7.19 1.19 18.54
C PHE A 106 -5.82 1.83 18.51
N ALA A 107 -5.73 3.03 17.93
CA ALA A 107 -4.52 3.80 17.93
C ALA A 107 -4.75 5.27 18.30
N VAL A 108 -3.68 5.88 18.81
CA VAL A 108 -3.56 7.32 19.03
C VAL A 108 -2.39 7.84 18.19
N GLY A 109 -2.47 9.08 17.74
CA GLY A 109 -1.39 9.74 17.02
C GLY A 109 -1.60 11.25 16.92
N HIS A 110 -0.67 11.95 16.29
CA HIS A 110 -0.72 13.41 16.13
C HIS A 110 -1.09 13.80 14.70
N ARG A 111 -2.14 14.62 14.52
CA ARG A 111 -2.45 15.25 13.22
C ARG A 111 -1.58 16.45 12.88
N ALA A 112 -1.24 17.21 13.91
CA ALA A 112 -0.44 18.42 13.84
C ALA A 112 0.44 18.45 15.08
N ALA A 113 1.66 18.99 14.98
CA ALA A 113 2.58 19.05 16.12
C ALA A 113 1.99 19.80 17.32
N GLU A 114 1.08 20.75 17.08
CA GLU A 114 0.46 21.60 18.10
C GLU A 114 -0.82 21.01 18.71
N LYS A 115 -1.52 20.13 17.98
CA LYS A 115 -2.66 19.39 18.52
C LYS A 115 -2.11 18.10 19.09
N GLY A 116 -2.19 17.94 20.41
CA GLY A 116 -1.72 16.74 21.11
C GLY A 116 -2.31 15.44 20.55
N GLU A 117 -1.99 14.32 21.19
CA GLU A 117 -2.44 13.01 20.72
C GLU A 117 -3.96 12.92 20.61
N GLU A 118 -4.41 12.40 19.48
CA GLU A 118 -5.82 12.15 19.18
C GLU A 118 -6.05 10.67 18.86
N VAL A 119 -7.19 10.15 19.31
CA VAL A 119 -7.62 8.78 18.98
C VAL A 119 -8.03 8.73 17.51
N ILE A 120 -7.55 7.71 16.80
CA ILE A 120 -7.98 7.39 15.44
C ILE A 120 -9.29 6.59 15.53
N PRO A 121 -10.43 7.12 15.08
CA PRO A 121 -11.71 6.41 15.15
C PRO A 121 -11.73 5.15 14.27
N CYS A 122 -12.41 4.09 14.72
CA CYS A 122 -12.49 2.81 14.02
C CYS A 122 -12.97 2.94 12.56
N ARG A 123 -13.90 3.89 12.32
CA ARG A 123 -14.46 4.20 11.01
C ARG A 123 -13.47 4.83 10.02
N TYR A 124 -12.31 5.32 10.45
CA TYR A 124 -11.32 5.93 9.57
C TYR A 124 -10.37 4.90 8.97
N TRP A 125 -10.13 3.77 9.63
CA TRP A 125 -9.19 2.74 9.16
C TRP A 125 -9.39 2.26 7.71
N PRO A 126 -10.61 2.12 7.17
CA PRO A 126 -10.80 1.75 5.76
C PRO A 126 -10.24 2.77 4.76
N PHE A 127 -10.03 4.01 5.20
CA PHE A 127 -9.56 5.14 4.38
C PHE A 127 -8.13 5.57 4.73
N LEU A 128 -7.46 4.82 5.60
CA LEU A 128 -6.09 5.09 6.03
C LEU A 128 -5.14 4.01 5.50
N THR A 129 -3.98 4.47 5.01
CA THR A 129 -2.82 3.64 4.72
C THR A 129 -1.88 3.71 5.91
N LEU A 130 -1.66 2.57 6.57
CA LEU A 130 -0.76 2.46 7.72
C LEU A 130 0.68 2.21 7.24
N ASP A 131 1.58 3.09 7.66
CA ASP A 131 3.02 3.00 7.49
C ASP A 131 3.62 2.49 8.80
N MET A 132 3.95 1.19 8.82
CA MET A 132 4.51 0.52 9.99
C MET A 132 5.97 0.91 10.26
N THR A 133 6.67 1.50 9.29
CA THR A 133 8.08 1.88 9.44
C THR A 133 8.22 3.24 10.11
N ASN A 134 7.33 4.17 9.76
CA ASN A 134 7.36 5.54 10.29
C ASN A 134 6.34 5.79 11.42
N ASP A 135 5.68 4.74 11.90
CA ASP A 135 4.58 4.81 12.86
C ASP A 135 3.55 5.87 12.47
N ALA A 136 3.07 5.81 11.22
CA ALA A 136 2.20 6.83 10.66
C ALA A 136 1.01 6.24 9.91
N ALA A 137 -0.09 6.98 9.79
CA ALA A 137 -1.25 6.59 9.01
C ALA A 137 -1.72 7.76 8.16
N LYS A 138 -1.79 7.56 6.85
CA LYS A 138 -2.11 8.59 5.86
C LYS A 138 -3.45 8.30 5.22
N GLY A 139 -4.31 9.31 5.12
CA GLY A 139 -5.53 9.26 4.32
C GLY A 139 -5.82 10.59 3.67
N GLU A 140 -6.94 10.67 2.93
CA GLU A 140 -7.34 11.90 2.23
C GLU A 140 -7.50 13.12 3.16
N GLN A 141 -7.86 12.88 4.42
CA GLN A 141 -8.11 13.92 5.42
C GLN A 141 -6.86 14.33 6.22
N GLY A 142 -5.70 13.77 5.93
CA GLY A 142 -4.44 14.09 6.58
C GLY A 142 -3.63 12.88 7.03
N GLU A 143 -2.60 13.16 7.82
CA GLU A 143 -1.65 12.18 8.34
C GLU A 143 -1.71 12.16 9.86
N TYR A 144 -1.67 10.98 10.45
CA TYR A 144 -1.43 10.73 11.86
C TYR A 144 0.02 10.28 12.02
N ARG A 145 0.79 10.95 12.89
CA ARG A 145 2.21 10.65 13.15
C ARG A 145 2.41 10.12 14.56
N ALA A 146 3.54 9.42 14.78
CA ALA A 146 3.93 8.84 16.05
C ALA A 146 2.80 7.98 16.65
N ILE A 147 2.25 7.10 15.81
CA ILE A 147 1.13 6.25 16.14
C ILE A 147 1.53 5.25 17.21
N ARG A 148 0.71 5.16 18.24
CA ARG A 148 0.79 4.13 19.27
C ARG A 148 -0.51 3.36 19.31
N CYS A 149 -0.41 2.06 19.36
CA CYS A 149 -1.53 1.14 19.30
C CYS A 149 -1.74 0.43 20.62
N ALA A 150 -2.96 -0.01 20.89
CA ALA A 150 -3.25 -0.90 22.01
C ALA A 150 -4.43 -1.80 21.69
N PHE A 151 -4.37 -3.05 22.15
CA PHE A 151 -5.56 -3.91 22.16
C PHE A 151 -6.52 -3.44 23.24
N TRP A 152 -7.81 -3.44 22.93
CA TRP A 152 -8.83 -3.00 23.88
C TRP A 152 -8.80 -3.78 25.21
N LYS A 153 -8.51 -5.09 25.12
CA LYS A 153 -8.43 -6.00 26.28
C LYS A 153 -7.23 -5.73 27.20
N ASP A 154 -6.18 -5.11 26.68
CA ASP A 154 -4.95 -4.86 27.42
C ASP A 154 -5.02 -3.54 28.22
N VAL A 155 -6.02 -2.70 27.95
CA VAL A 155 -6.20 -1.41 28.62
C VAL A 155 -6.98 -1.61 29.93
N PRO A 156 -6.42 -1.18 31.09
CA PRO A 156 -7.11 -1.26 32.38
C PRO A 156 -8.50 -0.62 32.35
N ALA A 157 -9.45 -1.20 33.08
CA ALA A 157 -10.86 -0.78 33.05
C ALA A 157 -11.10 0.65 33.54
N ASP A 158 -10.26 1.10 34.46
CA ASP A 158 -10.25 2.43 35.07
C ASP A 158 -9.48 3.48 34.23
N ASN A 159 -8.83 3.08 33.14
CA ASN A 159 -8.05 4.00 32.33
C ASN A 159 -8.96 4.99 31.57
N PRO A 160 -8.78 6.32 31.73
CA PRO A 160 -9.63 7.33 31.08
C PRO A 160 -9.61 7.25 29.55
N LEU A 161 -8.55 6.69 28.96
CA LEU A 161 -8.43 6.46 27.52
C LEU A 161 -9.59 5.62 26.96
N ARG A 162 -10.16 4.69 27.74
CA ARG A 162 -11.30 3.90 27.30
C ARG A 162 -12.51 4.77 27.00
N ALA A 163 -12.78 5.78 27.84
CA ALA A 163 -13.85 6.73 27.60
C ALA A 163 -13.57 7.58 26.35
N THR A 164 -12.33 8.05 26.16
CA THR A 164 -11.91 8.81 24.98
C THR A 164 -12.10 8.01 23.68
N VAL A 165 -11.71 6.73 23.67
CA VAL A 165 -11.88 5.85 22.51
C VAL A 165 -13.35 5.61 22.19
N LEU A 166 -14.17 5.33 23.21
CA LEU A 166 -15.61 5.17 23.03
C LEU A 166 -16.27 6.45 22.50
N GLN A 167 -15.88 7.61 23.02
CA GLN A 167 -16.39 8.91 22.57
C GLN A 167 -15.98 9.19 21.11
N ALA A 168 -14.70 8.97 20.76
CA ALA A 168 -14.20 9.15 19.40
C ALA A 168 -14.96 8.27 18.39
N ASN A 169 -15.28 7.03 18.78
CA ASN A 169 -16.03 6.08 17.96
C ASN A 169 -17.53 6.39 17.85
N ARG A 170 -18.13 7.05 18.84
CA ARG A 170 -19.54 7.46 18.84
C ARG A 170 -19.83 8.69 17.96
N GLN A 171 -18.84 9.54 17.72
CA GLN A 171 -19.06 10.72 16.89
C GLN A 171 -19.52 10.30 15.49
N PRO A 172 -20.69 10.77 15.02
CA PRO A 172 -21.09 10.53 13.66
C PRO A 172 -20.00 11.08 12.76
N THR A 173 -19.74 10.39 11.66
CA THR A 173 -18.91 10.93 10.59
C THR A 173 -19.54 12.27 10.24
N HIS A 174 -18.91 13.38 10.62
CA HIS A 174 -19.09 14.61 9.88
C HIS A 174 -18.52 14.29 8.50
N THR A 175 -19.34 13.65 7.65
CA THR A 175 -19.29 13.90 6.23
C THR A 175 -19.34 15.41 6.15
N VAL A 176 -18.17 16.02 6.04
CA VAL A 176 -18.04 17.24 5.26
C VAL A 176 -18.50 16.78 3.89
N GLY A 177 -19.82 16.84 3.67
CA GLY A 177 -20.38 16.70 2.35
C GLY A 177 -19.65 17.69 1.46
N PRO A 178 -19.54 17.41 0.15
CA PRO A 178 -18.94 18.35 -0.78
C PRO A 178 -19.63 19.69 -0.53
N LYS A 179 -18.89 20.67 0.01
CA LYS A 179 -19.40 21.94 0.55
C LYS A 179 -20.65 22.35 -0.23
N GLU A 180 -21.81 22.13 0.39
CA GLU A 180 -23.07 22.55 -0.18
C GLU A 180 -22.98 24.06 -0.27
N ARG A 181 -22.75 24.55 -1.49
CA ARG A 181 -22.63 25.97 -1.76
C ARG A 181 -23.99 26.57 -1.44
N ILE A 182 -24.05 27.27 -0.32
CA ILE A 182 -25.11 28.21 0.01
C ILE A 182 -25.41 29.02 -1.28
N PRO A 183 -26.66 29.08 -1.75
CA PRO A 183 -27.01 29.80 -2.97
C PRO A 183 -27.01 31.31 -2.69
N THR A 184 -25.83 31.91 -2.61
CA THR A 184 -25.68 33.35 -2.69
C THR A 184 -25.83 33.78 -4.15
N ARG A 185 -27.07 34.19 -4.46
CA ARG A 185 -27.43 35.40 -5.21
C ARG A 185 -26.61 35.65 -6.48
N ARG A 186 -27.27 35.45 -7.63
CA ARG A 186 -26.94 35.97 -8.98
C ARG A 186 -25.88 37.08 -8.95
N SER A 187 -24.65 36.70 -9.24
CA SER A 187 -23.57 37.60 -9.62
C SER A 187 -22.99 37.07 -10.92
N SER A 188 -22.90 37.97 -11.89
CA SER A 188 -22.46 37.75 -13.26
C SER A 188 -21.22 36.85 -13.37
N ARG A 189 -21.34 35.88 -14.26
CA ARG A 189 -20.32 34.92 -14.70
C ARG A 189 -19.05 35.65 -15.13
N ALA A 190 -18.12 35.86 -14.20
CA ALA A 190 -16.73 36.14 -14.54
C ALA A 190 -16.10 34.82 -14.99
N VAL A 191 -15.66 34.77 -16.24
CA VAL A 191 -14.86 33.69 -16.80
C VAL A 191 -13.63 33.52 -15.91
N GLN A 192 -13.62 32.49 -15.07
CA GLN A 192 -12.43 32.10 -14.32
C GLN A 192 -11.40 31.63 -15.34
N THR A 193 -10.41 32.47 -15.60
CA THR A 193 -9.18 32.11 -16.28
C THR A 193 -8.54 30.98 -15.50
N ARG A 194 -8.67 29.75 -16.02
CA ARG A 194 -7.92 28.59 -15.55
C ARG A 194 -6.44 28.97 -15.59
N GLY A 195 -5.73 28.75 -14.48
CA GLY A 195 -4.28 28.91 -14.44
C GLY A 195 -3.58 28.12 -15.56
N PRO A 196 -2.31 28.43 -15.85
CA PRO A 196 -1.59 27.82 -16.96
C PRO A 196 -1.67 26.30 -16.89
N LYS A 197 -2.00 25.67 -18.03
CA LYS A 197 -2.10 24.21 -18.11
C LYS A 197 -0.76 23.59 -17.69
N PRO A 198 -0.76 22.51 -16.90
CA PRO A 198 0.48 21.84 -16.52
C PRO A 198 1.22 21.34 -17.76
N ALA A 199 2.49 21.71 -17.90
CA ALA A 199 3.34 21.43 -19.07
C ALA A 199 3.39 19.94 -19.45
N VAL A 200 3.23 19.06 -18.45
CA VAL A 200 3.21 17.60 -18.63
C VAL A 200 1.99 17.13 -19.43
N THR A 201 0.81 17.74 -19.23
CA THR A 201 -0.42 17.34 -19.94
C THR A 201 -0.36 17.69 -21.43
N GLU A 202 0.18 18.86 -21.78
CA GLU A 202 0.36 19.23 -23.19
C GLU A 202 1.39 18.33 -23.88
N ARG A 203 2.52 18.01 -23.22
CA ARG A 203 3.51 17.06 -23.75
C ARG A 203 2.90 15.68 -24.05
N VAL A 204 2.08 15.16 -23.13
CA VAL A 204 1.39 13.87 -23.32
C VAL A 204 0.37 13.97 -24.45
N LYS A 205 -0.37 15.09 -24.54
CA LYS A 205 -1.34 15.32 -25.61
C LYS A 205 -0.69 15.36 -26.99
N ASP A 206 0.46 16.01 -27.14
CA ASP A 206 1.22 16.04 -28.40
C ASP A 206 1.73 14.65 -28.78
N ALA A 207 2.24 13.88 -27.82
CA ALA A 207 2.63 12.50 -28.06
C ALA A 207 1.43 11.62 -28.50
N MET A 208 0.25 11.85 -27.91
CA MET A 208 -0.99 11.16 -28.29
C MET A 208 -1.47 11.54 -29.70
N ARG A 209 -1.30 12.79 -30.14
CA ARG A 209 -1.60 13.21 -31.52
C ARG A 209 -0.73 12.46 -32.53
N VAL A 210 0.57 12.36 -32.25
CA VAL A 210 1.52 11.64 -33.11
C VAL A 210 1.21 10.14 -33.17
N PHE A 211 0.77 9.55 -32.06
CA PHE A 211 0.43 8.13 -31.97
C PHE A 211 -0.91 7.77 -32.66
N GLY A 212 -1.81 8.75 -32.81
CA GLY A 212 -3.10 8.61 -33.46
C GLY A 212 -4.23 8.22 -32.51
N VAL A 213 -5.31 9.01 -32.50
CA VAL A 213 -6.42 8.91 -31.52
C VAL A 213 -7.12 7.56 -31.57
N ASP A 214 -7.30 6.98 -32.76
CA ASP A 214 -8.03 5.72 -32.92
C ASP A 214 -7.27 4.51 -32.35
N ASN A 215 -5.93 4.57 -32.35
CA ASN A 215 -5.10 3.56 -31.70
C ASN A 215 -5.20 3.63 -30.17
N ILE A 216 -5.46 4.83 -29.62
CA ILE A 216 -5.48 5.07 -28.17
C ILE A 216 -6.83 4.69 -27.56
N LYS A 217 -7.95 4.83 -28.30
CA LYS A 217 -9.31 4.53 -27.80
C LYS A 217 -9.47 3.10 -27.27
N GLY A 218 -8.70 2.15 -27.81
CA GLY A 218 -8.71 0.74 -27.38
C GLY A 218 -7.69 0.39 -26.28
N MET A 219 -6.81 1.33 -25.90
CA MET A 219 -5.74 1.04 -24.94
C MET A 219 -6.25 1.05 -23.50
N LYS A 220 -5.79 0.08 -22.69
CA LYS A 220 -5.98 0.11 -21.24
C LYS A 220 -5.18 1.26 -20.63
N GLN A 221 -5.73 1.93 -19.62
CA GLN A 221 -5.10 3.07 -18.95
C GLN A 221 -3.69 2.78 -18.40
N ILE A 222 -3.43 1.51 -18.01
CA ILE A 222 -2.11 1.06 -17.56
C ILE A 222 -1.09 1.11 -18.71
N ALA A 223 -1.46 0.59 -19.88
CA ALA A 223 -0.63 0.63 -21.08
C ALA A 223 -0.41 2.05 -21.58
N MET A 224 -1.39 2.96 -21.42
CA MET A 224 -1.21 4.37 -21.75
C MET A 224 -0.18 5.05 -20.83
N ALA A 225 -0.24 4.80 -19.53
CA ALA A 225 0.70 5.38 -18.57
C ALA A 225 2.15 4.95 -18.85
N GLU A 226 2.34 3.69 -19.24
CA GLU A 226 3.62 3.12 -19.66
C GLU A 226 4.10 3.72 -20.99
N GLN A 227 3.23 3.72 -22.01
CA GLN A 227 3.54 4.23 -23.35
C GLN A 227 3.92 5.72 -23.37
N PHE A 228 3.28 6.55 -22.54
CA PHE A 228 3.48 8.00 -22.52
C PHE A 228 4.30 8.50 -21.31
N GLY A 229 4.82 7.59 -20.47
CA GLY A 229 5.68 7.92 -19.33
C GLY A 229 5.05 8.95 -18.38
N ALA A 230 3.76 8.82 -18.10
CA ALA A 230 2.99 9.76 -17.28
C ALA A 230 1.96 9.04 -16.39
N SER A 231 1.44 9.72 -15.36
CA SER A 231 0.43 9.13 -14.49
C SER A 231 -0.85 8.79 -15.27
N ARG A 232 -1.59 7.77 -14.80
CA ARG A 232 -2.87 7.35 -15.41
C ARG A 232 -3.84 8.52 -15.54
N GLU A 233 -3.95 9.34 -14.50
CA GLU A 233 -4.82 10.53 -14.48
C GLU A 233 -4.40 11.59 -15.52
N THR A 234 -3.09 11.81 -15.67
CA THR A 234 -2.56 12.74 -16.69
C THR A 234 -2.90 12.26 -18.10
N CYS A 235 -2.77 10.95 -18.35
CA CYS A 235 -3.09 10.35 -19.65
C CYS A 235 -4.60 10.41 -19.94
N VAL A 236 -5.46 10.12 -18.96
CA VAL A 236 -6.92 10.21 -19.11
C VAL A 236 -7.34 11.65 -19.39
N LYS A 237 -6.78 12.61 -18.66
CA LYS A 237 -7.07 14.04 -18.86
C LYS A 237 -6.60 14.53 -20.23
N ALA A 238 -5.39 14.15 -20.64
CA ALA A 238 -4.86 14.49 -21.97
C ALA A 238 -5.73 13.91 -23.09
N LEU A 239 -6.19 12.66 -22.97
CA LEU A 239 -7.08 12.03 -23.94
C LEU A 239 -8.46 12.71 -24.00
N GLN A 240 -9.05 13.06 -22.85
CA GLN A 240 -10.31 13.80 -22.80
C GLN A 240 -10.20 15.18 -23.46
N GLU A 241 -9.12 15.92 -23.16
CA GLU A 241 -8.85 17.20 -23.80
C GLU A 241 -8.66 17.03 -25.32
N LEU A 242 -7.92 16.00 -25.74
CA LEU A 242 -7.70 15.69 -27.15
C LEU A 242 -8.99 15.36 -27.90
N LEU A 243 -9.87 14.55 -27.30
CA LEU A 243 -11.17 14.19 -27.88
C LEU A 243 -12.13 15.37 -27.93
N SER A 244 -11.94 16.38 -27.07
CA SER A 244 -12.75 17.61 -27.09
C SER A 244 -12.29 18.65 -28.14
N GLU A 245 -11.13 18.42 -28.77
CA GLU A 245 -10.58 19.28 -29.83
C GLU A 245 -11.03 18.85 -31.25
N PHE A 246 -11.66 17.68 -31.40
CA PHE A 246 -12.22 17.15 -32.65
C PHE A 246 -13.75 17.12 -32.59
#